data_AF-A0A7J9GM97-F1
#
_entry.id   AF-A0A7J9GM97-F1
#
_cell.length_a   1.000
_cell.length_b   1.000
_cell.length_c   1.000
_cell.angle_alpha   90.00
_cell.angle_beta   90.00
_cell.angle_gamma   90.00
#
_symmetry.space_group_name_H-M   'P 1'
#
loop_
_entity.id
_entity.type
_entity.pdbx_description
1 polymer ?
#
loop_
_entity_poly.entity_id
_entity_poly.type
_entity_poly.pdbx_seq_one_letter_code
_entity_poly.pdbx_strand_id
1 'polypeptide(L)'
;MFSRSINLEYKKTGIDIQCQIPLFVATKMTKFKRSSLFIPSAEMFSKASLRWIGHDEHLCVPYWPHSLQCFVLNALPDSLKDPYIFHYFLGMRKRMLLKDSKKFRTKVNNNPTNAV
;
A
#
# COMPACT_ATOMS: atom_id res chain seq x y z
N MET A 1 -0.01 14.83 9.33
CA MET A 1 0.52 16.07 9.97
C MET A 1 1.28 16.91 8.96
N PHE A 2 2.39 16.45 8.38
CA PHE A 2 3.21 17.23 7.43
C PHE A 2 2.42 17.75 6.20
N SER A 3 1.88 16.85 5.39
CA SER A 3 1.21 17.25 4.14
C SER A 3 0.00 18.16 4.41
N ARG A 4 -0.69 17.99 5.56
CA ARG A 4 -1.85 18.81 5.95
C ARG A 4 -1.43 20.24 6.26
N SER A 5 -0.32 20.42 6.96
CA SER A 5 0.21 21.74 7.29
C SER A 5 0.57 22.52 6.03
N ILE A 6 1.31 21.88 5.10
CA ILE A 6 1.71 22.54 3.85
C ILE A 6 0.48 22.83 2.97
N ASN A 7 -0.50 21.92 2.92
CA ASN A 7 -1.75 22.18 2.21
C ASN A 7 -2.45 23.45 2.72
N LEU A 8 -2.50 23.66 4.04
CA LEU A 8 -3.12 24.86 4.62
C LEU A 8 -2.32 26.14 4.34
N GLU A 9 -0.99 26.07 4.33
CA GLU A 9 -0.11 27.19 4.04
C GLU A 9 -0.27 27.67 2.58
N TYR A 10 -0.30 26.73 1.65
CA TYR A 10 -0.36 27.00 0.21
C TYR A 10 -1.79 27.09 -0.37
N LYS A 11 -2.82 26.82 0.45
CA LYS A 11 -4.22 26.96 0.02
C LYS A 11 -4.54 28.36 -0.49
N LYS A 12 -3.98 29.39 0.14
CA LYS A 12 -4.19 30.80 -0.25
C LYS A 12 -3.51 31.18 -1.57
N THR A 13 -2.49 30.44 -1.98
CA THR A 13 -1.77 30.65 -3.24
C THR A 13 -2.36 29.82 -4.38
N GLY A 14 -3.47 29.10 -4.15
CA GLY A 14 -4.11 28.26 -5.15
C GLY A 14 -3.37 26.96 -5.44
N ILE A 15 -2.44 26.54 -4.58
CA ILE A 15 -1.72 25.27 -4.72
C ILE A 15 -2.37 24.23 -3.79
N ASP A 16 -2.92 23.18 -4.38
CA ASP A 16 -3.51 22.04 -3.67
C ASP A 16 -2.46 20.95 -3.43
N ILE A 17 -2.41 20.43 -2.19
CA ILE A 17 -1.45 19.43 -1.76
C ILE A 17 -2.21 18.23 -1.21
N GLN A 18 -2.15 17.14 -1.96
CA GLN A 18 -2.82 15.89 -1.65
C GLN A 18 -1.84 14.83 -1.14
N CYS A 19 -2.23 14.13 -0.07
CA CYS A 19 -1.54 12.95 0.43
C CYS A 19 -2.37 11.71 0.12
N GLN A 20 -1.95 10.94 -0.89
CA GLN A 20 -2.65 9.73 -1.31
C GLN A 20 -2.23 8.54 -0.46
N ILE A 21 -3.20 7.79 0.05
CA ILE A 21 -2.98 6.57 0.84
C ILE A 21 -3.30 5.35 -0.04
N PRO A 22 -2.27 4.66 -0.56
CA PRO A 22 -2.49 3.61 -1.56
C PRO A 22 -2.83 2.22 -1.01
N LEU A 23 -2.67 2.00 0.31
CA LEU A 23 -2.76 0.67 0.93
C LEU A 23 -2.00 -0.39 0.11
N PHE A 24 -2.55 -1.60 -0.08
CA PHE A 24 -1.96 -2.62 -0.93
C PHE A 24 -2.39 -2.45 -2.38
N VAL A 25 -1.41 -2.35 -3.26
CA VAL A 25 -1.61 -2.35 -4.71
C VAL A 25 -0.74 -3.45 -5.33
N ALA A 26 -1.28 -4.18 -6.30
CA ALA A 26 -0.54 -5.18 -7.05
C ALA A 26 0.42 -4.49 -8.04
N THR A 27 1.66 -4.30 -7.59
CA THR A 27 2.76 -3.71 -8.36
C THR A 27 3.95 -4.67 -8.40
N LYS A 28 4.91 -4.39 -9.29
CA LYS A 28 6.17 -5.15 -9.37
C LYS A 28 6.95 -5.11 -8.04
N MET A 29 6.84 -4.01 -7.29
CA MET A 29 7.50 -3.81 -6.00
C MET A 29 6.86 -4.67 -4.90
N THR A 30 5.53 -4.73 -4.84
CA THR A 30 4.81 -5.47 -3.78
C THR A 30 4.81 -7.00 -4.00
N LYS A 31 5.15 -7.45 -5.21
CA LYS A 31 5.22 -8.87 -5.61
C LYS A 31 3.91 -9.65 -5.39
N PHE A 32 2.77 -8.95 -5.29
CA PHE A 32 1.45 -9.60 -5.31
C PHE A 32 1.19 -10.21 -6.68
N LYS A 33 0.72 -11.47 -6.71
CA LYS A 33 0.55 -12.23 -7.96
C LYS A 33 -0.70 -11.86 -8.73
N ARG A 34 -1.75 -11.40 -8.05
CA ARG A 34 -3.08 -11.15 -8.62
C ARG A 34 -3.69 -9.92 -7.96
N SER A 35 -4.44 -9.15 -8.74
CA SER A 35 -5.35 -8.15 -8.19
C SER A 35 -6.54 -8.83 -7.52
N SER A 36 -7.13 -8.14 -6.56
CA SER A 36 -8.36 -8.53 -5.86
C SER A 36 -9.14 -7.27 -5.45
N LEU A 37 -10.32 -7.43 -4.85
CA LEU A 37 -11.16 -6.32 -4.42
C LEU A 37 -10.43 -5.31 -3.53
N PHE A 38 -9.56 -5.78 -2.63
CA PHE A 38 -8.80 -4.93 -1.72
C PHE A 38 -7.34 -4.72 -2.14
N ILE A 39 -6.93 -5.34 -3.26
CA ILE A 39 -5.59 -5.21 -3.83
C ILE A 39 -5.77 -4.87 -5.31
N PRO A 40 -6.07 -3.60 -5.64
CA PRO A 40 -6.23 -3.16 -7.03
C PRO A 40 -4.95 -3.42 -7.84
N SER A 41 -5.08 -3.51 -9.16
CA SER A 41 -3.93 -3.43 -10.05
C SER A 41 -3.33 -2.02 -10.03
N ALA A 42 -2.06 -1.90 -10.41
CA ALA A 42 -1.41 -0.59 -10.55
C ALA A 42 -2.19 0.37 -11.46
N GLU A 43 -2.75 -0.15 -12.57
CA GLU A 43 -3.55 0.63 -13.52
C GLU A 43 -4.90 1.08 -12.92
N MET A 44 -5.58 0.21 -12.16
CA MET A 44 -6.84 0.57 -11.52
C MET A 44 -6.62 1.64 -10.46
N PHE A 45 -5.57 1.49 -9.65
CA PHE A 45 -5.21 2.48 -8.66
C PHE A 45 -4.79 3.80 -9.30
N SER A 46 -3.98 3.79 -10.37
CA SER A 46 -3.57 5.04 -11.05
C SER A 46 -4.74 5.78 -11.68
N LYS A 47 -5.69 5.08 -12.31
CA LYS A 47 -6.92 5.69 -12.83
C LYS A 47 -7.76 6.32 -11.72
N ALA A 48 -7.86 5.66 -10.57
CA ALA A 48 -8.56 6.20 -9.41
C ALA A 48 -7.86 7.45 -8.86
N SER A 49 -6.53 7.41 -8.72
CA SER A 49 -5.71 8.55 -8.30
C SER A 49 -5.84 9.76 -9.20
N LEU A 50 -5.81 9.57 -10.53
CA LEU A 50 -5.95 10.66 -11.49
C LEU A 50 -7.32 11.33 -11.42
N ARG A 51 -8.38 10.55 -11.21
CA ARG A 51 -9.74 11.08 -11.05
C ARG A 51 -9.93 11.90 -9.76
N TRP A 52 -9.05 11.71 -8.78
CA TRP A 52 -9.12 12.40 -7.49
C TRP A 52 -8.43 13.78 -7.50
N ILE A 53 -7.66 14.08 -8.54
CA ILE A 53 -7.01 15.39 -8.68
C ILE A 53 -8.08 16.48 -8.80
N GLY A 54 -7.94 17.54 -8.00
CA GLY A 54 -8.89 18.67 -7.98
C GLY A 54 -10.00 18.56 -6.94
N HIS A 55 -10.06 17.49 -6.15
CA HIS A 55 -10.87 17.44 -4.94
C HIS A 55 -10.19 18.18 -3.79
N ASP A 56 -10.93 18.99 -3.03
CA ASP A 56 -10.45 19.81 -1.91
C ASP A 56 -9.95 19.02 -0.68
N GLU A 57 -9.95 17.69 -0.75
CA GLU A 57 -9.62 16.83 0.37
C GLU A 57 -8.12 16.57 0.44
N HIS A 58 -7.53 16.86 1.59
CA HIS A 58 -6.09 16.73 1.80
C HIS A 58 -5.61 15.27 1.86
N LEU A 59 -6.36 14.39 2.53
CA LEU A 59 -6.06 12.97 2.64
C LEU A 59 -6.92 12.20 1.66
N CYS A 60 -6.29 11.58 0.67
CA CYS A 60 -6.99 10.98 -0.45
C CYS A 60 -6.89 9.46 -0.37
N VAL A 61 -8.04 8.78 -0.30
CA VAL A 61 -8.12 7.32 -0.49
C VAL A 61 -8.88 7.07 -1.80
N PRO A 62 -8.21 7.18 -2.95
CA PRO A 62 -8.89 7.32 -4.24
C PRO A 62 -9.64 6.07 -4.69
N TYR A 63 -9.30 4.90 -4.13
CA TYR A 63 -9.93 3.63 -4.46
C TYR A 63 -10.98 3.25 -3.40
N TRP A 64 -12.26 3.25 -3.79
CA TRP A 64 -13.37 3.12 -2.82
C TRP A 64 -13.31 1.89 -1.89
N PRO A 65 -12.86 0.68 -2.30
CA PRO A 65 -12.71 -0.44 -1.37
C PRO A 65 -11.65 -0.19 -0.31
N HIS A 66 -10.60 0.57 -0.63
CA HIS A 66 -9.62 1.03 0.35
C HIS A 66 -10.25 2.04 1.31
N SER A 67 -11.12 2.93 0.84
CA SER A 67 -11.88 3.86 1.69
C SER A 67 -12.76 3.11 2.69
N LEU A 68 -13.41 2.02 2.25
CA LEU A 68 -14.16 1.13 3.14
C LEU A 68 -13.25 0.44 4.17
N GLN A 69 -12.07 -0.04 3.77
CA GLN A 69 -11.10 -0.61 4.71
C GLN A 69 -10.65 0.41 5.76
N CYS A 70 -10.31 1.63 5.33
CA CYS A 70 -9.94 2.71 6.24
C CYS A 70 -11.08 3.04 7.20
N PHE A 71 -12.33 3.10 6.72
CA PHE A 71 -13.50 3.33 7.57
C PHE A 71 -13.64 2.26 8.67
N VAL A 72 -13.57 0.98 8.30
CA VAL A 72 -13.65 -0.13 9.27
C VAL A 72 -12.48 -0.09 10.27
N LEU A 73 -11.26 0.18 9.81
CA LEU A 73 -10.09 0.31 10.69
C LEU A 73 -10.21 1.50 11.64
N ASN A 74 -10.76 2.62 11.19
CA ASN A 74 -10.96 3.81 12.01
C ASN A 74 -12.09 3.65 13.04
N ALA A 75 -13.01 2.71 12.83
CA ALA A 75 -14.06 2.38 13.80
C ALA A 75 -13.55 1.53 14.98
N LEU A 76 -12.36 0.92 14.86
CA LEU A 76 -11.78 0.10 15.92
C LEU A 76 -10.92 0.94 16.89
N PRO A 77 -10.98 0.68 18.21
CA PRO A 77 -10.08 1.30 19.18
C PRO A 77 -8.60 1.00 18.88
N ASP A 78 -7.73 2.00 19.06
CA ASP A 78 -6.30 1.89 18.78
C ASP A 78 -5.63 0.75 19.57
N SER A 79 -6.06 0.52 20.82
CA SER A 79 -5.55 -0.55 21.68
C SER A 79 -5.76 -1.96 21.11
N LEU A 80 -6.77 -2.17 20.26
CA LEU A 80 -7.03 -3.44 19.59
C LEU A 80 -6.42 -3.46 18.18
N LYS A 81 -6.55 -2.35 17.46
CA LYS A 81 -6.12 -2.20 16.07
C LYS A 81 -4.60 -2.29 15.93
N ASP A 82 -3.85 -1.57 16.75
CA ASP A 82 -2.41 -1.41 16.54
C ASP A 82 -1.64 -2.72 16.77
N PRO A 83 -1.88 -3.49 17.86
CA PRO A 83 -1.24 -4.79 18.02
C PRO A 83 -1.64 -5.77 16.90
N TYR A 84 -2.91 -5.78 16.51
CA TYR A 84 -3.42 -6.66 15.45
C TYR A 84 -2.72 -6.37 14.11
N ILE A 85 -2.69 -5.11 13.68
CA ILE A 85 -2.03 -4.67 12.46
C ILE A 85 -0.53 -4.99 12.52
N PHE A 86 0.12 -4.71 13.65
CA PHE A 86 1.53 -4.97 13.84
C PHE A 86 1.86 -6.46 13.66
N HIS A 87 1.14 -7.35 14.35
CA HIS A 87 1.34 -8.79 14.21
C HIS A 87 1.02 -9.31 12.81
N TYR A 88 -0.01 -8.76 12.15
CA TYR A 88 -0.32 -9.07 10.76
C TYR A 88 0.86 -8.75 9.84
N PHE A 89 1.44 -7.54 9.95
CA PHE A 89 2.60 -7.14 9.14
C PHE A 89 3.87 -7.93 9.46
N LEU A 90 4.11 -8.25 10.74
CA LEU A 90 5.22 -9.15 11.11
C LEU A 90 5.07 -10.53 10.47
N GLY A 91 3.87 -11.10 10.51
CA GLY A 91 3.56 -12.37 9.87
C GLY A 91 3.76 -12.32 8.36
N MET A 92 3.29 -11.27 7.69
CA MET A 92 3.53 -11.05 6.27
C MET A 92 5.02 -10.96 5.94
N ARG A 93 5.78 -10.15 6.68
CA ARG A 93 7.23 -10.00 6.50
C ARG A 93 7.94 -11.35 6.61
N LYS A 94 7.62 -12.14 7.64
CA LYS A 94 8.19 -13.49 7.83
C LYS A 94 7.89 -14.38 6.62
N ARG A 95 6.64 -14.41 6.14
CA ARG A 95 6.25 -15.21 4.96
C ARG A 95 6.99 -14.76 3.69
N MET A 96 7.16 -13.46 3.49
CA MET A 96 7.86 -12.92 2.33
C MET A 96 9.36 -13.26 2.35
N LEU A 97 10.03 -13.11 3.50
CA LEU A 97 11.44 -13.47 3.66
C LEU A 97 11.67 -14.98 3.42
N LEU A 98 10.81 -15.85 3.95
CA LEU A 98 10.88 -17.29 3.70
C LEU A 98 10.67 -17.66 2.22
N LYS A 99 9.83 -16.91 1.51
CA LYS A 99 9.61 -17.12 0.07
C LYS A 99 10.83 -16.67 -0.74
N ASP A 100 11.42 -15.54 -0.39
CA ASP A 100 12.63 -15.02 -1.04
C ASP A 100 13.84 -15.96 -0.77
N SER A 101 14.00 -16.49 0.45
CA SER A 101 15.07 -17.45 0.76
C SER A 101 14.91 -18.79 0.03
N LYS A 102 13.69 -19.33 -0.06
CA LYS A 102 13.39 -20.52 -0.88
C LYS A 102 13.73 -20.29 -2.35
N LYS A 103 13.30 -19.15 -2.91
CA LYS A 103 13.59 -18.78 -4.31
C LYS A 103 15.10 -18.67 -4.56
N PHE A 104 15.84 -18.08 -3.62
CA PHE A 104 17.29 -17.99 -3.69
C PHE A 104 17.93 -19.39 -3.69
N ARG A 105 17.56 -20.26 -2.76
CA ARG A 105 18.07 -21.64 -2.67
C ARG A 105 17.79 -22.44 -3.94
N THR A 106 16.58 -22.36 -4.49
CA THR A 106 16.24 -23.02 -5.76
C THR A 106 17.10 -22.50 -6.92
N LYS A 107 17.37 -21.19 -6.98
CA LYS A 107 18.23 -20.60 -8.02
C LYS A 107 19.68 -21.09 -7.89
N VAL A 108 20.20 -21.21 -6.68
CA VAL A 108 21.55 -21.74 -6.42
C VAL A 108 21.66 -23.20 -6.83
N ASN A 109 20.68 -24.03 -6.44
CA ASN A 109 20.70 -25.46 -6.77
C ASN A 109 20.58 -25.73 -8.28
N ASN A 110 19.85 -24.90 -9.01
CA ASN A 110 19.66 -25.05 -10.46
C ASN A 110 20.73 -24.34 -11.29
N ASN A 111 21.78 -23.79 -10.66
CA ASN A 111 22.85 -23.10 -11.36
C ASN A 111 23.82 -24.12 -12.01
N PRO A 112 24.00 -24.13 -13.34
CA PRO A 112 24.80 -25.14 -14.04
C PRO A 112 26.27 -25.18 -13.62
N THR A 113 26.82 -24.11 -13.04
CA THR A 113 28.19 -24.12 -12.50
C THR A 113 28.34 -24.88 -11.17
N ASN A 114 27.23 -25.28 -10.54
CA ASN A 114 27.21 -26.07 -9.30
C ASN A 114 26.94 -27.57 -9.56
N ALA A 115 26.87 -27.99 -10.83
CA ALA A 115 26.56 -29.36 -11.26
C ALA A 115 27.81 -30.22 -11.58
N VAL A 116 28.98 -29.82 -11.06
CA VAL A 116 30.26 -30.54 -11.16
C VAL A 116 30.67 -31.01 -9.77
#